data_AF-A0AAE7D929-F1
#
_entry.id   AF-A0AAE7D929-F1
#
_cell.length_a   1.000
_cell.length_b   1.000
_cell.length_c   1.000
_cell.angle_alpha   90.00
_cell.angle_beta   90.00
_cell.angle_gamma   90.00
#
_symmetry.space_group_name_H-M   'P 1'
#
loop_
_entity.id
_entity.type
_entity.pdbx_description
1 polymer ?
#
loop_
_entity_poly.entity_id
_entity_poly.type
_entity_poly.pdbx_seq_one_letter_code
_entity_poly.pdbx_strand_id
1 'polypeptide(L)'
;MRSLIIFFFCLTVQYALAQSGQRPGATTQRSPVATERGGGPGNRTTTGANSRTAAEGRGGTIAGGSTKAGNTGSRSNTPAGRPGNTVVTPNDQWAGTWKVDYKPWPHIPAVTMQLQIGTPRQNMLYPALLSLDYGEFHGSYYLLLVRKNEQQLGIGRGKYPVKETPFKLGIWLLYLNGTFNYSRKGNEMPVMEIERMWIKDFGIFMKGLYDDDEIFVSTKVTLRDMLYSNPIQLKKISHQPWAAPAAQKMVDPDRDSIYLGLYDRIDVDDSTGQLTIVDEDQLDKDTVTLVHNGRTLLRSQEINEQTQSQRIRLDTGMNLLAFFADNYGRLPPNTGDMRVAIDGKKYSFDFSDRSNAYATFLVAQLYRRPVAGKSLPSPDTILPAVPALPPARDTAALTRTAVSRRDQYVTTIKVKQREITLELWDAQTEDGDSISLRLNDQWIASGFPVKKQIQELKITLQPGENRLQFMADNLGRIPPNTAALRLLFDKISRRVDLSTDMKRNNMIRIIYEE
;
A
#
# COMPACT_ATOMS: atom_id res chain seq x y z
N MET A 1 -60.84 10.36 -7.88
CA MET A 1 -61.60 9.77 -6.76
C MET A 1 -60.73 8.73 -6.07
N ARG A 2 -60.61 8.83 -4.74
CA ARG A 2 -60.07 7.86 -3.74
C ARG A 2 -58.53 7.64 -3.70
N SER A 3 -57.85 8.43 -2.85
CA SER A 3 -57.33 8.11 -1.49
C SER A 3 -56.71 6.70 -1.25
N LEU A 4 -55.62 6.48 -0.46
CA LEU A 4 -55.10 7.23 0.71
C LEU A 4 -53.76 6.63 1.25
N ILE A 5 -53.03 7.44 2.05
CA ILE A 5 -52.06 7.16 3.17
C ILE A 5 -50.62 6.66 2.83
N ILE A 6 -49.45 7.16 3.32
CA ILE A 6 -48.98 7.66 4.65
C ILE A 6 -47.64 8.46 4.55
N PHE A 7 -47.61 9.58 5.28
CA PHE A 7 -46.54 10.24 6.07
C PHE A 7 -45.23 10.81 5.48
N PHE A 8 -45.18 12.15 5.57
CA PHE A 8 -44.03 13.06 5.62
C PHE A 8 -43.90 13.57 7.07
N PHE A 9 -42.69 13.70 7.64
CA PHE A 9 -42.46 14.73 8.67
C PHE A 9 -40.98 15.18 8.78
N CYS A 10 -40.89 16.51 8.79
CA CYS A 10 -39.94 17.41 9.46
C CYS A 10 -38.72 18.00 8.73
N LEU A 11 -38.66 19.32 8.91
CA LEU A 11 -37.96 20.37 8.22
C LEU A 11 -36.80 20.88 9.10
N THR A 12 -35.77 21.40 8.43
CA THR A 12 -34.79 22.41 8.87
C THR A 12 -35.30 23.48 9.82
N VAL A 13 -34.47 23.89 10.81
CA VAL A 13 -33.88 25.25 11.00
C VAL A 13 -32.99 25.25 12.25
N GLN A 14 -31.73 25.71 12.13
CA GLN A 14 -30.87 26.02 13.27
C GLN A 14 -30.09 27.31 12.97
N TYR A 15 -30.35 28.36 13.74
CA TYR A 15 -29.56 29.59 13.83
C TYR A 15 -29.61 30.11 15.28
N ALA A 16 -28.48 30.68 15.71
CA ALA A 16 -28.22 31.45 16.95
C ALA A 16 -27.84 30.67 18.23
N LEU A 17 -26.53 30.69 18.52
CA LEU A 17 -25.97 30.63 19.87
C LEU A 17 -25.11 31.88 20.10
N ALA A 18 -25.60 32.80 20.94
CA ALA A 18 -24.80 33.73 21.72
C ALA A 18 -25.72 34.39 22.75
N GLN A 19 -25.56 34.06 24.04
CA GLN A 19 -25.29 35.01 25.12
C GLN A 19 -25.39 34.36 26.51
N SER A 20 -24.56 34.92 27.37
CA SER A 20 -24.18 34.65 28.76
C SER A 20 -25.26 34.78 29.83
N GLY A 21 -24.98 34.16 31.00
CA GLY A 21 -25.53 34.51 32.33
C GLY A 21 -26.80 33.72 32.68
N GLN A 22 -27.06 33.22 33.89
CA GLN A 22 -26.53 33.37 35.24
C GLN A 22 -26.99 32.13 36.06
N ARG A 23 -26.30 31.84 37.18
CA ARG A 23 -26.83 31.02 38.31
C ARG A 23 -27.87 31.83 39.12
N PRO A 24 -28.81 31.19 39.83
CA PRO A 24 -28.63 30.75 41.24
C PRO A 24 -29.29 29.36 41.48
N GLY A 25 -29.21 28.60 42.59
CA GLY A 25 -28.77 28.76 43.98
C GLY A 25 -29.67 27.85 44.87
N ALA A 26 -29.06 26.97 45.69
CA ALA A 26 -29.52 26.28 46.93
C ALA A 26 -30.99 25.77 47.07
N THR A 27 -31.30 24.58 47.62
CA THR A 27 -31.25 24.24 49.06
C THR A 27 -31.77 22.81 49.33
N THR A 28 -31.01 22.02 50.11
CA THR A 28 -31.34 21.06 51.20
C THR A 28 -32.69 20.32 51.28
N GLN A 29 -32.70 18.97 51.44
CA GLN A 29 -33.07 18.25 52.68
C GLN A 29 -33.15 16.70 52.57
N ARG A 30 -32.41 16.06 53.51
CA ARG A 30 -32.71 14.91 54.40
C ARG A 30 -33.28 13.56 53.90
N SER A 31 -32.56 12.52 54.32
CA SER A 31 -32.90 11.08 54.44
C SER A 31 -34.06 10.77 55.42
N PRO A 32 -34.51 9.50 55.52
CA PRO A 32 -33.90 8.61 56.53
C PRO A 32 -33.75 7.11 56.16
N VAL A 33 -32.64 6.54 56.67
CA VAL A 33 -32.47 5.29 57.45
C VAL A 33 -33.42 4.09 57.21
N ALA A 34 -32.83 2.92 56.93
CA ALA A 34 -33.07 1.68 57.68
C ALA A 34 -31.90 0.70 57.55
N THR A 35 -31.47 0.20 58.70
CA THR A 35 -30.39 -0.76 58.98
C THR A 35 -30.99 -2.16 59.08
N GLU A 36 -30.30 -3.22 58.65
CA GLU A 36 -30.16 -4.42 59.50
C GLU A 36 -29.06 -5.38 59.04
N ARG A 37 -28.54 -6.08 60.05
CA ARG A 37 -27.33 -6.90 60.10
C ARG A 37 -27.66 -8.39 59.97
N GLY A 38 -26.60 -9.16 59.71
CA GLY A 38 -26.47 -10.59 60.02
C GLY A 38 -25.85 -11.31 58.83
N GLY A 39 -24.74 -12.03 58.89
CA GLY A 39 -24.01 -12.69 59.96
C GLY A 39 -23.34 -13.89 59.30
N GLY A 40 -22.05 -14.13 59.54
CA GLY A 40 -21.27 -15.27 58.97
C GLY A 40 -21.74 -16.65 59.50
N PRO A 41 -20.97 -17.76 59.38
CA PRO A 41 -19.49 -17.79 59.34
C PRO A 41 -18.80 -18.88 58.47
N GLY A 42 -17.47 -18.71 58.29
CA GLY A 42 -16.46 -19.76 58.50
C GLY A 42 -16.08 -20.70 57.35
N ASN A 43 -14.79 -20.72 56.96
CA ASN A 43 -13.91 -21.84 57.27
C ASN A 43 -12.40 -21.55 57.10
N ARG A 44 -11.63 -22.43 57.75
CA ARG A 44 -10.22 -22.44 58.20
C ARG A 44 -9.10 -22.62 57.15
N THR A 45 -7.97 -21.99 57.50
CA THR A 45 -6.53 -22.42 57.46
C THR A 45 -6.09 -23.65 56.68
N THR A 46 -4.94 -23.52 55.97
CA THR A 46 -3.76 -24.41 56.14
C THR A 46 -2.46 -23.69 55.78
N THR A 47 -1.38 -24.16 56.39
CA THR A 47 -0.05 -23.58 56.56
C THR A 47 1.01 -24.42 55.82
N GLY A 48 2.17 -23.83 55.52
CA GLY A 48 3.47 -24.52 55.37
C GLY A 48 4.02 -24.58 53.93
N ALA A 49 5.33 -24.59 53.65
CA ALA A 49 6.57 -24.16 54.30
C ALA A 49 7.72 -24.44 53.32
N ASN A 50 8.75 -23.59 53.36
CA ASN A 50 10.19 -23.85 53.09
C ASN A 50 10.69 -24.47 51.77
N SER A 51 11.64 -23.76 51.14
CA SER A 51 13.05 -24.21 51.13
C SER A 51 14.02 -23.04 50.86
N ARG A 52 15.10 -23.01 51.66
CA ARG A 52 16.33 -22.20 51.51
C ARG A 52 17.43 -23.09 50.93
N THR A 53 18.39 -22.51 50.20
CA THR A 53 19.87 -22.56 50.38
C THR A 53 20.54 -22.08 49.07
N ALA A 54 21.34 -21.00 49.07
CA ALA A 54 22.78 -20.88 49.43
C ALA A 54 23.69 -21.48 48.32
N ALA A 55 24.85 -20.96 47.89
CA ALA A 55 25.72 -19.87 48.31
C ALA A 55 26.78 -19.58 47.20
N GLU A 56 27.50 -18.46 47.35
CA GLU A 56 28.93 -18.22 47.01
C GLU A 56 29.41 -18.29 45.53
N GLY A 57 30.35 -17.46 45.04
CA GLY A 57 31.14 -16.39 45.64
C GLY A 57 32.24 -15.87 44.68
N ARG A 58 32.66 -14.62 44.95
CA ARG A 58 33.99 -14.00 44.74
C ARG A 58 34.61 -13.86 43.34
N GLY A 59 34.76 -12.59 42.92
CA GLY A 59 35.99 -11.82 43.13
C GLY A 59 37.06 -11.85 42.02
N GLY A 60 37.52 -10.67 41.57
CA GLY A 60 38.75 -10.54 40.79
C GLY A 60 38.87 -9.27 39.94
N THR A 61 39.20 -8.15 40.58
CA THR A 61 39.77 -6.94 39.96
C THR A 61 41.16 -7.24 39.38
N ILE A 62 41.58 -6.56 38.31
CA ILE A 62 42.91 -5.91 38.18
C ILE A 62 42.84 -4.88 37.04
N ALA A 63 43.35 -3.69 37.36
CA ALA A 63 43.58 -2.57 36.45
C ALA A 63 45.04 -2.55 35.99
N GLY A 64 45.31 -1.81 34.91
CA GLY A 64 46.57 -1.09 34.77
C GLY A 64 47.29 -1.26 33.43
N GLY A 65 47.74 -0.14 32.87
CA GLY A 65 48.91 -0.13 31.99
C GLY A 65 48.78 0.70 30.72
N SER A 66 48.91 2.02 30.84
CA SER A 66 49.20 2.91 29.71
C SER A 66 50.66 2.73 29.25
N THR A 67 50.94 2.84 27.95
CA THR A 67 52.21 3.40 27.46
C THR A 67 52.00 4.17 26.16
N LYS A 68 52.51 5.41 26.16
CA LYS A 68 52.75 6.29 25.01
C LYS A 68 53.99 5.80 24.24
N ALA A 69 54.02 5.99 22.92
CA ALA A 69 55.03 6.78 22.19
C ALA A 69 54.81 6.63 20.68
N GLY A 70 54.89 7.76 19.96
CA GLY A 70 54.63 7.82 18.52
C GLY A 70 55.83 7.46 17.65
N ASN A 71 55.60 7.37 16.35
CA ASN A 71 56.58 7.78 15.35
C ASN A 71 55.91 8.12 14.01
N THR A 72 56.48 9.12 13.36
CA THR A 72 56.16 9.70 12.06
C THR A 72 56.40 8.75 10.88
N GLY A 73 55.60 8.86 9.81
CA GLY A 73 55.88 8.20 8.53
C GLY A 73 54.82 8.44 7.47
N SER A 74 55.10 9.37 6.55
CA SER A 74 54.36 9.60 5.31
C SER A 74 54.35 8.34 4.43
N ARG A 75 53.18 7.99 3.87
CA ARG A 75 53.02 7.52 2.48
C ARG A 75 51.55 7.36 2.08
N SER A 76 51.25 7.92 0.91
CA SER A 76 50.07 7.68 0.09
C SER A 76 49.79 6.20 -0.11
N ASN A 77 48.53 5.77 0.05
CA ASN A 77 47.93 4.75 -0.82
C ASN A 77 46.40 4.72 -0.69
N THR A 78 45.77 4.70 -1.86
CA THR A 78 44.36 4.52 -2.22
C THR A 78 43.57 3.57 -1.29
N PRO A 79 42.34 3.90 -0.86
CA PRO A 79 41.48 2.89 -0.27
C PRO A 79 40.73 2.13 -1.36
N ALA A 80 41.08 0.84 -1.47
CA ALA A 80 40.28 -0.18 -2.13
C ALA A 80 38.87 -0.23 -1.54
N GLY A 81 37.87 -0.34 -2.41
CA GLY A 81 36.46 -0.42 -2.05
C GLY A 81 36.16 -1.59 -1.13
N ARG A 82 35.43 -1.30 -0.04
CA ARG A 82 34.63 -2.29 0.68
C ARG A 82 33.17 -2.14 0.21
N PRO A 83 32.46 -3.24 -0.11
CA PRO A 83 31.02 -3.19 -0.28
C PRO A 83 30.39 -2.71 1.04
N GLY A 84 29.41 -1.82 0.92
CA GLY A 84 28.77 -1.17 2.06
C GLY A 84 28.20 -2.18 3.04
N ASN A 85 28.89 -2.37 4.17
CA ASN A 85 28.23 -2.82 5.38
C ASN A 85 27.26 -1.71 5.80
N THR A 86 25.97 -1.97 5.64
CA THR A 86 24.91 -1.19 6.28
C THR A 86 25.23 -1.14 7.77
N VAL A 87 25.64 0.03 8.26
CA VAL A 87 25.77 0.26 9.69
C VAL A 87 24.36 0.13 10.26
N VAL A 88 24.11 -0.93 11.04
CA VAL A 88 22.91 -1.05 11.86
C VAL A 88 22.98 0.06 12.89
N THR A 89 22.18 1.10 12.73
CA THR A 89 22.05 2.16 13.74
C THR A 89 21.39 1.52 14.96
N PRO A 90 22.02 1.45 16.15
CA PRO A 90 21.49 0.72 17.30
C PRO A 90 20.19 1.31 17.90
N ASN A 91 19.64 2.36 17.30
CA ASN A 91 18.44 3.06 17.74
C ASN A 91 17.72 3.70 16.55
N ASP A 92 17.23 2.86 15.64
CA ASP A 92 16.28 3.34 14.64
C ASP A 92 15.03 3.93 15.33
N GLN A 93 14.58 5.10 14.85
CA GLN A 93 13.46 5.84 15.42
C GLN A 93 12.19 4.98 15.47
N TRP A 94 11.97 4.18 14.43
CA TRP A 94 10.73 3.48 14.15
C TRP A 94 10.78 2.02 14.56
N ALA A 95 11.89 1.33 14.30
CA ALA A 95 12.04 -0.08 14.62
C ALA A 95 11.81 -0.34 16.12
N GLY A 96 11.14 -1.44 16.43
CA GLY A 96 10.70 -1.73 17.79
C GLY A 96 9.25 -2.19 17.86
N THR A 97 8.73 -2.23 19.08
CA THR A 97 7.32 -2.56 19.33
C THR A 97 6.58 -1.36 19.85
N TRP A 98 5.43 -1.10 19.25
CA TRP A 98 4.51 -0.02 19.58
C TRP A 98 3.17 -0.61 19.99
N LYS A 99 2.52 -0.06 21.00
CA LYS A 99 1.26 -0.60 21.54
C LYS A 99 0.29 0.51 21.94
N VAL A 100 -0.99 0.24 21.74
CA VAL A 100 -2.09 0.96 22.38
C VAL A 100 -3.10 -0.04 22.94
N ASP A 101 -3.67 0.28 24.09
CA ASP A 101 -4.83 -0.41 24.65
C ASP A 101 -6.01 0.56 24.60
N TYR A 102 -6.94 0.33 23.67
CA TYR A 102 -8.11 1.16 23.47
C TYR A 102 -9.28 0.63 24.28
N LYS A 103 -9.79 1.42 25.21
CA LYS A 103 -10.90 1.02 26.09
C LYS A 103 -12.12 1.89 25.81
N PRO A 104 -13.10 1.42 25.00
CA PRO A 104 -14.25 2.24 24.62
C PRO A 104 -15.14 2.56 25.83
N TRP A 105 -15.25 1.65 26.79
CA TRP A 105 -16.08 1.79 27.99
C TRP A 105 -15.37 1.23 29.23
N PRO A 106 -15.57 1.81 30.43
CA PRO A 106 -14.83 1.40 31.64
C PRO A 106 -14.96 -0.07 32.05
N HIS A 107 -16.06 -0.73 31.70
CA HIS A 107 -16.37 -2.12 32.08
C HIS A 107 -16.10 -3.14 30.97
N ILE A 108 -15.75 -2.70 29.76
CA ILE A 108 -15.46 -3.57 28.62
C ILE A 108 -13.94 -3.80 28.53
N PRO A 109 -13.47 -5.00 28.15
CA PRO A 109 -12.06 -5.25 27.91
C PRO A 109 -11.49 -4.24 26.89
N ALA A 110 -10.20 -3.93 27.01
CA ALA A 110 -9.55 -3.09 26.01
C ALA A 110 -9.36 -3.88 24.71
N VAL A 111 -9.50 -3.22 23.58
CA VAL A 111 -8.93 -3.68 22.31
C VAL A 111 -7.45 -3.38 22.35
N THR A 112 -6.61 -4.40 22.25
CA THR A 112 -5.16 -4.23 22.19
C THR A 112 -4.72 -4.20 20.72
N MET A 113 -4.02 -3.13 20.34
CA MET A 113 -3.34 -3.04 19.06
C MET A 113 -1.84 -2.94 19.29
N GLN A 114 -1.09 -3.83 18.64
CA GLN A 114 0.37 -3.86 18.69
C GLN A 114 0.95 -3.82 17.27
N LEU A 115 1.98 -3.00 17.08
CA LEU A 115 2.72 -2.89 15.83
C LEU A 115 4.19 -3.20 16.10
N GLN A 116 4.68 -4.30 15.54
CA GLN A 116 6.09 -4.69 15.61
C GLN A 116 6.76 -4.29 14.29
N ILE A 117 7.74 -3.39 14.36
CA ILE A 117 8.46 -2.86 13.20
C ILE A 117 9.86 -3.46 13.17
N GLY A 118 10.21 -4.06 12.03
CA GLY A 118 11.50 -4.69 11.78
C GLY A 118 12.59 -3.71 11.35
N THR A 119 13.75 -4.26 11.01
CA THR A 119 14.90 -3.47 10.53
C THR A 119 14.59 -2.89 9.15
N PRO A 120 14.85 -1.59 8.91
CA PRO A 120 14.56 -1.01 7.61
C PRO A 120 15.55 -1.40 6.51
N ARG A 121 15.05 -1.49 5.27
CA ARG A 121 15.87 -1.46 4.05
C ARG A 121 16.05 -0.01 3.59
N GLN A 122 17.30 0.37 3.34
CA GLN A 122 17.70 1.72 2.86
C GLN A 122 17.10 2.88 3.68
N ASN A 123 16.85 2.66 4.99
CA ASN A 123 16.22 3.63 5.89
C ASN A 123 14.87 4.18 5.37
N MET A 124 14.15 3.36 4.59
CA MET A 124 12.95 3.78 3.86
C MET A 124 11.84 2.75 3.91
N LEU A 125 12.13 1.46 3.74
CA LEU A 125 11.15 0.37 3.77
C LEU A 125 11.22 -0.38 5.09
N TYR A 126 10.12 -0.43 5.83
CA TYR A 126 10.04 -1.02 7.16
C TYR A 126 9.02 -2.17 7.15
N PRO A 127 9.47 -3.43 7.27
CA PRO A 127 8.54 -4.55 7.38
C PRO A 127 7.89 -4.51 8.76
N ALA A 128 6.58 -4.76 8.83
CA ALA A 128 5.86 -4.72 10.09
C ALA A 128 4.85 -5.87 10.25
N LEU A 129 4.57 -6.18 11.51
CA LEU A 129 3.49 -7.07 11.93
C LEU A 129 2.53 -6.28 12.81
N LEU A 130 1.30 -6.09 12.32
CA LEU A 130 0.18 -5.53 13.08
C LEU A 130 -0.55 -6.67 13.77
N SER A 131 -0.84 -6.54 15.07
CA SER A 131 -1.69 -7.47 15.83
C SER A 131 -2.85 -6.73 16.48
N LEU A 132 -4.03 -7.35 16.47
CA LEU A 132 -5.28 -6.88 17.04
C LEU A 132 -5.91 -7.98 17.89
N ASP A 133 -6.12 -7.70 19.16
CA ASP A 133 -6.69 -8.63 20.12
C ASP A 133 -7.89 -8.00 20.84
N TYR A 134 -9.03 -8.69 20.83
CA TYR A 134 -10.23 -8.25 21.54
C TYR A 134 -11.20 -9.40 21.81
N GLY A 135 -11.42 -9.72 23.09
CA GLY A 135 -12.23 -10.88 23.48
C GLY A 135 -11.62 -12.16 22.91
N GLU A 136 -12.40 -12.91 22.13
CA GLU A 136 -11.95 -14.12 21.42
C GLU A 136 -11.29 -13.83 20.06
N PHE A 137 -11.38 -12.59 19.58
CA PHE A 137 -10.78 -12.21 18.31
C PHE A 137 -9.27 -12.01 18.43
N HIS A 138 -8.54 -12.65 17.53
CA HIS A 138 -7.10 -12.54 17.35
C HIS A 138 -6.77 -12.38 15.87
N GLY A 139 -6.27 -11.21 15.49
CA GLY A 139 -5.84 -10.86 14.14
C GLY A 139 -4.37 -10.47 14.11
N SER A 140 -3.61 -10.97 13.13
CA SER A 140 -2.24 -10.56 12.86
C SER A 140 -1.99 -10.41 11.36
N TYR A 141 -1.32 -9.34 10.96
CA TYR A 141 -1.24 -8.91 9.56
C TYR A 141 0.16 -8.42 9.20
N TYR A 142 0.70 -8.94 8.10
CA TYR A 142 1.88 -8.33 7.48
C TYR A 142 1.48 -7.05 6.75
N LEU A 143 2.25 -5.99 6.96
CA LEU A 143 2.14 -4.74 6.23
C LEU A 143 3.51 -4.08 6.05
N LEU A 144 3.65 -3.31 4.98
CA LEU A 144 4.84 -2.50 4.75
C LEU A 144 4.58 -1.08 5.25
N LEU A 145 5.57 -0.49 5.92
CA LEU A 145 5.58 0.94 6.23
C LEU A 145 6.69 1.60 5.41
N VAL A 146 6.44 2.80 4.90
CA VAL A 146 7.42 3.52 4.07
C VAL A 146 7.65 4.90 4.64
N ARG A 147 8.92 5.27 4.83
CA ARG A 147 9.27 6.57 5.35
C ARG A 147 8.97 7.68 4.34
N LYS A 148 8.05 8.56 4.71
CA LYS A 148 7.68 9.75 3.94
C LYS A 148 8.61 10.92 4.27
N ASN A 149 8.96 11.07 5.54
CA ASN A 149 9.93 12.06 6.04
C ASN A 149 10.40 11.67 7.46
N GLU A 150 11.11 12.57 8.14
CA GLU A 150 11.63 12.38 9.51
C GLU A 150 10.54 12.12 10.56
N GLN A 151 9.30 12.59 10.34
CA GLN A 151 8.21 12.51 11.30
C GLN A 151 7.07 11.60 10.87
N GLN A 152 7.09 11.08 9.63
CA GLN A 152 5.96 10.34 9.08
C GLN A 152 6.39 9.03 8.42
N LEU A 153 5.72 7.94 8.80
CA LEU A 153 5.68 6.68 8.03
C LEU A 153 4.33 6.55 7.35
N GLY A 154 4.30 6.31 6.04
CA GLY A 154 3.08 5.86 5.38
C GLY A 154 2.76 4.41 5.73
N ILE A 155 1.47 4.13 5.83
CA ILE A 155 0.93 2.82 6.17
C ILE A 155 0.50 2.11 4.88
N GLY A 156 1.07 0.94 4.61
CA GLY A 156 0.76 0.20 3.39
C GLY A 156 -0.72 -0.16 3.29
N ARG A 157 -1.25 -0.12 2.06
CA ARG A 157 -2.63 -0.49 1.74
C ARG A 157 -2.95 -1.91 2.22
N GLY A 158 -2.08 -2.85 1.85
CA GLY A 158 -2.26 -4.27 2.10
C GLY A 158 -1.92 -4.64 3.55
N LYS A 159 -2.90 -5.17 4.27
CA LYS A 159 -2.72 -5.82 5.57
C LYS A 159 -3.01 -7.30 5.35
N TYR A 160 -1.97 -8.07 5.08
CA TYR A 160 -2.09 -9.46 4.69
C TYR A 160 -2.25 -10.36 5.92
N PRO A 161 -3.37 -11.08 6.09
CA PRO A 161 -3.62 -11.86 7.29
C PRO A 161 -2.65 -13.03 7.42
N VAL A 162 -1.98 -13.11 8.56
CA VAL A 162 -1.16 -14.25 9.00
C VAL A 162 -2.03 -15.20 9.83
N LYS A 163 -2.84 -14.62 10.72
CA LYS A 163 -3.86 -15.31 11.51
C LYS A 163 -5.04 -14.35 11.68
N GLU A 164 -6.26 -14.84 11.51
CA GLU A 164 -7.46 -14.04 11.70
C GLU A 164 -8.59 -14.97 12.13
N THR A 165 -8.92 -14.95 13.42
CA THR A 165 -9.89 -15.86 14.04
C THR A 165 -10.70 -15.11 15.10
N PRO A 166 -11.99 -15.42 15.32
CA PRO A 166 -12.79 -16.45 14.61
C PRO A 166 -13.42 -15.97 13.30
N PHE A 167 -13.41 -14.67 13.02
CA PHE A 167 -13.98 -14.05 11.80
C PHE A 167 -12.96 -13.15 11.12
N LYS A 168 -13.27 -12.64 9.93
CA LYS A 168 -12.40 -11.73 9.17
C LYS A 168 -12.76 -10.26 9.38
N LEU A 169 -11.77 -9.38 9.50
CA LEU A 169 -11.95 -7.92 9.44
C LEU A 169 -11.96 -7.41 8.00
N GLY A 170 -11.20 -8.06 7.13
CA GLY A 170 -11.19 -7.81 5.69
C GLY A 170 -11.01 -6.32 5.34
N ILE A 171 -12.00 -5.77 4.63
CA ILE A 171 -11.92 -4.43 4.04
C ILE A 171 -11.80 -3.29 5.06
N TRP A 172 -12.20 -3.50 6.32
CA TRP A 172 -12.12 -2.45 7.36
C TRP A 172 -10.68 -2.09 7.75
N LEU A 173 -9.69 -2.94 7.45
CA LEU A 173 -8.28 -2.63 7.69
C LEU A 173 -7.75 -1.47 6.81
N LEU A 174 -8.49 -1.10 5.75
CA LEU A 174 -8.20 0.08 4.94
C LEU A 174 -8.39 1.38 5.72
N TYR A 175 -9.19 1.40 6.79
CA TYR A 175 -9.34 2.59 7.65
C TYR A 175 -8.04 2.98 8.37
N LEU A 176 -7.03 2.10 8.40
CA LEU A 176 -5.70 2.43 8.91
C LEU A 176 -4.78 3.06 7.84
N ASN A 177 -5.21 3.20 6.60
CA ASN A 177 -4.39 3.84 5.57
C ASN A 177 -4.24 5.34 5.85
N GLY A 178 -3.07 5.89 5.52
CA GLY A 178 -2.62 7.20 5.94
C GLY A 178 -1.21 7.11 6.53
N THR A 179 -0.90 7.94 7.52
CA THR A 179 0.45 8.00 8.09
C THR A 179 0.47 7.77 9.60
N PHE A 180 1.56 7.20 10.09
CA PHE A 180 1.97 7.31 11.48
C PHE A 180 2.81 8.57 11.66
N ASN A 181 2.34 9.49 12.51
CA ASN A 181 3.02 10.72 12.87
C ASN A 181 3.76 10.53 14.19
N TYR A 182 5.09 10.61 14.14
CA TYR A 182 5.95 10.48 15.30
C TYR A 182 6.03 11.77 16.08
N SER A 183 5.92 11.67 17.40
CA SER A 183 6.26 12.75 18.31
C SER A 183 6.90 12.22 19.59
N ARG A 184 7.74 13.05 20.21
CA ARG A 184 8.37 12.77 21.50
C ARG A 184 8.44 14.06 22.31
N LYS A 185 7.84 14.07 23.50
CA LYS A 185 7.86 15.23 24.41
C LYS A 185 8.94 15.04 25.47
N GLY A 186 10.03 15.79 25.35
CA GLY A 186 11.15 15.72 26.29
C GLY A 186 11.67 14.28 26.47
N ASN A 187 11.69 13.81 27.73
CA ASN A 187 12.16 12.48 28.08
C ASN A 187 11.06 11.40 28.07
N GLU A 188 9.83 11.73 27.68
CA GLU A 188 8.76 10.74 27.57
C GLU A 188 9.06 9.70 26.49
N MET A 189 8.40 8.54 26.60
CA MET A 189 8.42 7.52 25.56
C MET A 189 7.80 8.09 24.28
N PRO A 190 8.42 7.85 23.11
CA PRO A 190 7.88 8.36 21.87
C PRO A 190 6.53 7.72 21.55
N VAL A 191 5.72 8.47 20.80
CA VAL A 191 4.39 8.05 20.35
C VAL A 191 4.27 8.16 18.83
N MET A 192 3.44 7.29 18.25
CA MET A 192 2.99 7.39 16.86
C MET A 192 1.48 7.54 16.84
N GLU A 193 1.01 8.64 16.28
CA GLU A 193 -0.42 8.89 16.06
C GLU A 193 -0.81 8.55 14.63
N ILE A 194 -1.96 7.90 14.44
CA ILE A 194 -2.46 7.61 13.09
C ILE A 194 -3.20 8.83 12.55
N GLU A 195 -2.68 9.40 11.47
CA GLU A 195 -3.39 10.33 10.60
C GLU A 195 -3.99 9.58 9.42
N ARG A 196 -5.29 9.33 9.47
CA ARG A 196 -6.02 8.53 8.48
C ARG A 196 -6.37 9.34 7.24
N MET A 197 -6.42 8.67 6.10
CA MET A 197 -7.13 9.18 4.94
C MET A 197 -8.59 8.72 4.95
N TRP A 198 -9.51 9.67 4.82
CA TRP A 198 -10.93 9.40 5.01
C TRP A 198 -11.55 8.67 3.81
N ILE A 199 -12.23 7.56 4.11
CA ILE A 199 -13.05 6.80 3.15
C ILE A 199 -14.50 6.91 3.62
N LYS A 200 -15.21 7.96 3.18
CA LYS A 200 -16.63 8.17 3.47
C LYS A 200 -17.49 7.65 2.32
N ASP A 201 -18.61 6.99 2.64
CA ASP A 201 -19.69 6.70 1.67
C ASP A 201 -19.39 5.72 0.53
N PHE A 202 -18.54 4.71 0.76
CA PHE A 202 -18.22 3.66 -0.24
C PHE A 202 -18.88 2.29 0.03
N GLY A 203 -19.93 2.24 0.88
CA GLY A 203 -20.58 0.97 1.24
C GLY A 203 -19.69 -0.03 1.99
N ILE A 204 -18.50 0.40 2.46
CA ILE A 204 -17.52 -0.44 3.16
C ILE A 204 -17.94 -0.67 4.62
N PHE A 205 -18.60 0.30 5.23
CA PHE A 205 -18.87 0.33 6.68
C PHE A 205 -19.68 -0.88 7.19
N MET A 206 -20.60 -1.39 6.38
CA MET A 206 -21.45 -2.54 6.72
C MET A 206 -20.98 -3.85 6.06
N LYS A 207 -19.99 -3.79 5.17
CA LYS A 207 -19.54 -4.95 4.40
C LYS A 207 -18.81 -5.94 5.31
N GLY A 208 -19.27 -7.18 5.36
CA GLY A 208 -18.69 -8.21 6.21
C GLY A 208 -19.23 -8.26 7.64
N LEU A 209 -20.14 -7.35 8.02
CA LEU A 209 -20.59 -7.24 9.40
C LEU A 209 -21.42 -8.45 9.85
N TYR A 210 -22.34 -8.88 8.99
CA TYR A 210 -23.23 -10.02 9.23
C TYR A 210 -22.76 -11.28 8.48
N ASP A 211 -21.56 -11.22 7.90
CA ASP A 211 -20.87 -12.43 7.47
C ASP A 211 -20.47 -13.19 8.75
N ASP A 212 -20.36 -14.51 8.72
CA ASP A 212 -20.11 -15.35 9.91
C ASP A 212 -21.27 -15.36 10.94
N ASP A 213 -21.03 -15.98 12.09
CA ASP A 213 -22.03 -16.15 13.15
C ASP A 213 -22.42 -14.80 13.79
N GLU A 214 -23.73 -14.58 13.98
CA GLU A 214 -24.31 -13.35 14.53
C GLU A 214 -23.77 -13.03 15.94
N ILE A 215 -23.29 -14.04 16.67
CA ILE A 215 -22.66 -13.86 17.98
C ILE A 215 -21.46 -12.89 17.93
N PHE A 216 -20.79 -12.76 16.79
CA PHE A 216 -19.61 -11.91 16.64
C PHE A 216 -19.91 -10.46 16.24
N VAL A 217 -21.17 -10.11 15.93
CA VAL A 217 -21.53 -8.78 15.41
C VAL A 217 -21.10 -7.66 16.37
N SER A 218 -21.29 -7.82 17.68
CA SER A 218 -20.88 -6.80 18.67
C SER A 218 -19.36 -6.60 18.70
N THR A 219 -18.60 -7.69 18.64
CA THR A 219 -17.12 -7.67 18.58
C THR A 219 -16.64 -7.00 17.29
N LYS A 220 -17.25 -7.33 16.15
CA LYS A 220 -16.98 -6.71 14.84
C LYS A 220 -17.26 -5.22 14.86
N VAL A 221 -18.39 -4.77 15.40
CA VAL A 221 -18.72 -3.34 15.53
C VAL A 221 -17.65 -2.62 16.34
N THR A 222 -17.25 -3.18 17.50
CA THR A 222 -16.25 -2.55 18.36
C THR A 222 -14.90 -2.40 17.65
N LEU A 223 -14.44 -3.46 16.96
CA LEU A 223 -13.19 -3.43 16.19
C LEU A 223 -13.28 -2.45 15.01
N ARG A 224 -14.36 -2.49 14.24
CA ARG A 224 -14.59 -1.56 13.10
C ARG A 224 -14.56 -0.12 13.57
N ASP A 225 -15.26 0.22 14.65
CA ASP A 225 -15.36 1.59 15.14
C ASP A 225 -14.00 2.10 15.64
N MET A 226 -13.20 1.24 16.30
CA MET A 226 -11.79 1.55 16.62
C MET A 226 -10.97 1.86 15.37
N LEU A 227 -11.08 1.04 14.33
CA LEU A 227 -10.33 1.24 13.10
C LEU A 227 -10.77 2.50 12.37
N TYR A 228 -12.08 2.81 12.36
CA TYR A 228 -12.68 3.87 11.56
C TYR A 228 -12.48 5.28 12.12
N SER A 229 -12.89 5.55 13.36
CA SER A 229 -13.07 6.93 13.85
C SER A 229 -12.27 7.28 15.10
N ASN A 230 -11.76 6.28 15.83
CA ASN A 230 -11.11 6.55 17.11
C ASN A 230 -9.67 7.06 16.94
N PRO A 231 -9.23 8.07 17.70
CA PRO A 231 -7.82 8.46 17.75
C PRO A 231 -6.97 7.27 18.21
N ILE A 232 -5.96 6.92 17.42
CA ILE A 232 -5.03 5.83 17.75
C ILE A 232 -3.65 6.44 17.94
N GLN A 233 -3.13 6.35 19.15
CA GLN A 233 -1.79 6.76 19.51
C GLN A 233 -1.04 5.59 20.15
N LEU A 234 -0.09 5.02 19.41
CA LEU A 234 0.74 3.92 19.89
C LEU A 234 1.93 4.47 20.66
N LYS A 235 2.26 3.83 21.79
CA LYS A 235 3.44 4.13 22.60
C LYS A 235 4.52 3.10 22.34
N LYS A 236 5.77 3.53 22.20
CA LYS A 236 6.90 2.59 22.07
C LYS A 236 7.11 1.84 23.38
N ILE A 237 7.09 0.51 23.34
CA ILE A 237 7.29 -0.36 24.51
C ILE A 237 8.58 -1.18 24.41
N SER A 238 9.17 -1.28 23.22
CA SER A 238 10.46 -1.95 23.00
C SER A 238 11.19 -1.32 21.83
N HIS A 239 12.53 -1.26 21.93
CA HIS A 239 13.42 -0.85 20.85
C HIS A 239 13.91 -2.02 20.00
N GLN A 240 13.64 -3.26 20.42
CA GLN A 240 14.08 -4.45 19.70
C GLN A 240 13.32 -4.57 18.37
N PRO A 241 14.02 -4.53 17.22
CA PRO A 241 13.37 -4.69 15.93
C PRO A 241 12.71 -6.06 15.82
N TRP A 242 11.56 -6.10 15.17
CA TRP A 242 10.93 -7.36 14.80
C TRP A 242 11.81 -8.14 13.82
N ALA A 243 12.06 -9.40 14.14
CA ALA A 243 12.87 -10.29 13.31
C ALA A 243 12.07 -11.56 13.03
N ALA A 244 11.75 -11.78 11.75
CA ALA A 244 11.12 -12.99 11.25
C ALA A 244 11.59 -13.23 9.80
N PRO A 245 11.68 -14.49 9.31
CA PRO A 245 12.02 -14.76 7.92
C PRO A 245 11.12 -14.03 6.90
N ALA A 246 9.84 -13.87 7.24
CA ALA A 246 8.88 -13.11 6.42
C ALA A 246 9.25 -11.63 6.28
N ALA A 247 9.85 -11.02 7.31
CA ALA A 247 10.19 -9.60 7.30
C ALA A 247 11.18 -9.23 6.19
N GLN A 248 12.15 -10.11 5.91
CA GLN A 248 13.12 -9.91 4.82
C GLN A 248 12.43 -9.95 3.45
N LYS A 249 11.52 -10.91 3.24
CA LYS A 249 10.78 -11.07 1.97
C LYS A 249 9.85 -9.89 1.66
N MET A 250 9.40 -9.17 2.70
CA MET A 250 8.54 -8.00 2.53
C MET A 250 9.27 -6.77 1.99
N VAL A 251 10.58 -6.66 2.24
CA VAL A 251 11.39 -5.52 1.76
C VAL A 251 12.29 -5.87 0.59
N ASP A 252 12.45 -7.16 0.29
CA ASP A 252 13.15 -7.67 -0.90
C ASP A 252 12.27 -8.75 -1.56
N PRO A 253 11.20 -8.33 -2.25
CA PRO A 253 10.25 -9.27 -2.82
C PRO A 253 10.86 -9.97 -4.04
N ASP A 254 10.73 -11.30 -4.07
CA ASP A 254 10.88 -12.09 -5.29
C ASP A 254 9.56 -12.07 -6.09
N ARG A 255 9.55 -12.64 -7.29
CA ARG A 255 8.37 -12.66 -8.19
C ARG A 255 7.11 -13.32 -7.61
N ASP A 256 7.24 -14.10 -6.54
CA ASP A 256 6.12 -14.81 -5.88
C ASP A 256 5.71 -14.15 -4.54
N SER A 257 6.18 -12.93 -4.28
CA SER A 257 5.91 -12.21 -3.03
C SER A 257 4.54 -11.54 -3.02
N ILE A 258 3.99 -11.36 -1.82
CA ILE A 258 2.74 -10.63 -1.59
C ILE A 258 2.95 -9.16 -1.99
N TYR A 259 2.05 -8.63 -2.81
CA TYR A 259 2.07 -7.21 -3.17
C TYR A 259 1.69 -6.33 -1.97
N LEU A 260 2.66 -5.56 -1.47
CA LEU A 260 2.51 -4.63 -0.34
C LEU A 260 2.63 -3.16 -0.78
N GLY A 261 2.37 -2.86 -2.05
CA GLY A 261 2.64 -1.54 -2.65
C GLY A 261 4.10 -1.35 -3.07
N LEU A 262 4.90 -2.41 -3.02
CA LEU A 262 6.29 -2.44 -3.47
C LEU A 262 6.35 -3.11 -4.84
N TYR A 263 6.68 -2.34 -5.86
CA TYR A 263 6.78 -2.82 -7.22
C TYR A 263 8.05 -3.61 -7.43
N ASP A 264 7.94 -4.48 -8.39
CA ASP A 264 8.88 -5.50 -8.75
C ASP A 264 10.11 -4.86 -9.44
N ARG A 265 11.34 -5.23 -9.08
CA ARG A 265 12.58 -4.53 -9.49
C ARG A 265 12.70 -4.32 -11.01
N ILE A 266 13.12 -3.12 -11.40
CA ILE A 266 13.45 -2.72 -12.76
C ILE A 266 14.95 -2.48 -12.84
N ASP A 267 15.63 -3.22 -13.71
CA ASP A 267 17.04 -2.98 -14.02
C ASP A 267 17.18 -1.85 -15.03
N VAL A 268 18.07 -0.90 -14.73
CA VAL A 268 18.36 0.24 -15.60
C VAL A 268 19.87 0.43 -15.77
N ASP A 269 20.27 0.99 -16.90
CA ASP A 269 21.66 1.29 -17.23
C ASP A 269 21.94 2.82 -17.14
N ASP A 270 20.98 3.67 -17.53
CA ASP A 270 21.11 5.12 -17.49
C ASP A 270 21.20 5.68 -16.05
N SER A 271 21.97 6.76 -15.91
CA SER A 271 22.07 7.51 -14.64
C SER A 271 20.98 8.56 -14.44
N THR A 272 20.16 8.80 -15.46
CA THR A 272 19.09 9.80 -15.41
C THR A 272 17.86 9.30 -16.15
N GLY A 273 16.68 9.52 -15.56
CA GLY A 273 15.39 9.32 -16.21
C GLY A 273 14.56 10.60 -16.19
N GLN A 274 13.46 10.61 -16.94
CA GLN A 274 12.41 11.60 -16.81
C GLN A 274 11.29 11.04 -15.95
N LEU A 275 10.85 11.82 -14.97
CA LEU A 275 9.70 11.50 -14.14
C LEU A 275 8.59 12.50 -14.45
N THR A 276 7.39 11.97 -14.61
CA THR A 276 6.20 12.75 -14.93
C THR A 276 5.07 12.33 -14.01
N ILE A 277 4.29 13.28 -13.51
CA ILE A 277 3.06 12.99 -12.77
C ILE A 277 1.87 13.48 -13.61
N VAL A 278 0.88 12.61 -13.76
CA VAL A 278 -0.37 12.90 -14.48
C VAL A 278 -1.57 12.48 -13.63
N ASP A 279 -2.73 13.05 -13.95
CA ASP A 279 -4.04 12.65 -13.45
C ASP A 279 -4.68 11.73 -14.50
N GLU A 280 -5.14 10.54 -14.11
CA GLU A 280 -5.71 9.56 -15.03
C GLU A 280 -7.23 9.65 -15.19
N ASP A 281 -7.96 10.36 -14.32
CA ASP A 281 -9.43 10.29 -14.28
C ASP A 281 -10.11 11.67 -14.19
N GLN A 282 -9.88 12.43 -13.11
CA GLN A 282 -10.57 13.71 -12.84
C GLN A 282 -9.77 14.57 -11.87
N LEU A 283 -9.57 15.83 -12.25
CA LEU A 283 -8.99 16.86 -11.37
C LEU A 283 -9.88 17.14 -10.16
N ASP A 284 -9.57 16.50 -9.04
CA ASP A 284 -10.44 16.49 -7.87
C ASP A 284 -9.71 16.93 -6.58
N LYS A 285 -8.57 17.62 -6.74
CA LYS A 285 -7.66 18.09 -5.67
C LYS A 285 -6.84 17.00 -5.01
N ASP A 286 -6.51 15.99 -5.79
CA ASP A 286 -5.48 15.02 -5.45
C ASP A 286 -4.14 15.69 -5.16
N THR A 287 -3.52 15.30 -4.04
CA THR A 287 -2.19 15.77 -3.64
C THR A 287 -1.23 14.61 -3.44
N VAL A 288 0.01 14.80 -3.88
CA VAL A 288 1.03 13.76 -3.86
C VAL A 288 2.38 14.23 -3.35
N THR A 289 3.12 13.30 -2.74
CA THR A 289 4.49 13.50 -2.28
C THR A 289 5.39 12.44 -2.92
N LEU A 290 6.57 12.85 -3.40
CA LEU A 290 7.55 11.95 -4.00
C LEU A 290 8.84 11.94 -3.18
N VAL A 291 9.30 10.75 -2.81
CA VAL A 291 10.53 10.53 -2.03
C VAL A 291 11.45 9.61 -2.82
N HIS A 292 12.70 10.01 -3.01
CA HIS A 292 13.75 9.23 -3.67
C HIS A 292 14.90 8.97 -2.70
N ASN A 293 15.15 7.69 -2.36
CA ASN A 293 16.21 7.27 -1.41
C ASN A 293 16.17 8.06 -0.08
N GLY A 294 14.96 8.35 0.42
CA GLY A 294 14.73 9.15 1.64
C GLY A 294 14.74 10.67 1.45
N ARG A 295 15.13 11.18 0.27
CA ARG A 295 15.05 12.62 -0.06
C ARG A 295 13.71 12.95 -0.69
N THR A 296 12.97 13.89 -0.12
CA THR A 296 11.75 14.43 -0.74
C THR A 296 12.08 15.23 -2.00
N LEU A 297 11.48 14.86 -3.13
CA LEU A 297 11.58 15.57 -4.41
C LEU A 297 10.37 16.49 -4.64
N LEU A 298 9.18 16.03 -4.27
CA LEU A 298 7.92 16.78 -4.33
C LEU A 298 7.18 16.60 -3.01
N ARG A 299 6.47 17.62 -2.54
CA ARG A 299 5.77 17.59 -1.25
C ARG A 299 4.37 18.17 -1.37
N SER A 300 3.35 17.36 -1.08
CA SER A 300 1.94 17.77 -1.03
C SER A 300 1.52 18.56 -2.27
N GLN A 301 2.02 18.14 -3.42
CA GLN A 301 1.81 18.81 -4.69
C GLN A 301 0.43 18.42 -5.23
N GLU A 302 -0.42 19.41 -5.49
CA GLU A 302 -1.70 19.17 -6.17
C GLU A 302 -1.46 18.77 -7.62
N ILE A 303 -2.13 17.70 -8.06
CA ILE A 303 -2.11 17.26 -9.46
C ILE A 303 -3.05 18.18 -10.25
N ASN A 304 -2.54 18.75 -11.34
CA ASN A 304 -3.29 19.68 -12.18
C ASN A 304 -3.05 19.39 -13.67
N GLU A 305 -3.71 20.15 -14.55
CA GLU A 305 -3.59 19.98 -16.02
C GLU A 305 -2.16 20.12 -16.55
N GLN A 306 -1.26 20.75 -15.79
CA GLN A 306 0.11 20.94 -16.19
C GLN A 306 0.89 19.68 -15.83
N THR A 307 1.20 18.88 -16.84
CA THR A 307 2.06 17.71 -16.72
C THR A 307 3.40 18.12 -16.09
N GLN A 308 3.59 17.79 -14.82
CA GLN A 308 4.83 18.11 -14.12
C GLN A 308 5.87 17.07 -14.49
N SER A 309 6.84 17.48 -15.31
CA SER A 309 7.98 16.64 -15.69
C SER A 309 9.26 17.17 -15.04
N GLN A 310 10.02 16.26 -14.45
CA GLN A 310 11.32 16.56 -13.86
C GLN A 310 12.31 15.45 -14.15
N ARG A 311 13.59 15.83 -14.29
CA ARG A 311 14.66 14.84 -14.46
C ARG A 311 15.06 14.28 -13.11
N ILE A 312 15.11 12.95 -13.01
CA ILE A 312 15.62 12.25 -11.83
C ILE A 312 17.03 11.72 -12.12
N ARG A 313 17.89 11.74 -11.10
CA ARG A 313 19.24 11.15 -11.16
C ARG A 313 19.27 9.91 -10.28
N LEU A 314 19.79 8.81 -10.79
CA LEU A 314 19.88 7.54 -10.08
C LEU A 314 21.31 7.31 -9.58
N ASP A 315 21.42 6.91 -8.32
CA ASP A 315 22.66 6.42 -7.73
C ASP A 315 22.99 5.03 -8.29
N THR A 316 24.25 4.62 -8.27
CA THR A 316 24.61 3.23 -8.59
C THR A 316 23.99 2.28 -7.57
N GLY A 317 23.40 1.17 -8.02
CA GLY A 317 22.70 0.22 -7.17
C GLY A 317 21.21 0.53 -7.06
N MET A 318 20.61 0.19 -5.90
CA MET A 318 19.17 0.29 -5.71
C MET A 318 18.72 1.72 -5.44
N ASN A 319 17.73 2.19 -6.22
CA ASN A 319 17.04 3.45 -6.03
C ASN A 319 15.56 3.17 -5.74
N LEU A 320 15.06 3.69 -4.64
CA LEU A 320 13.67 3.58 -4.23
C LEU A 320 12.96 4.90 -4.48
N LEU A 321 11.90 4.87 -5.27
CA LEU A 321 10.98 6.00 -5.47
C LEU A 321 9.67 5.67 -4.77
N ALA A 322 9.38 6.29 -3.63
CA ALA A 322 8.08 6.20 -2.99
C ALA A 322 7.20 7.39 -3.41
N PHE A 323 6.09 7.06 -4.04
CA PHE A 323 5.05 7.96 -4.46
C PHE A 323 3.90 7.85 -3.46
N PHE A 324 3.56 8.93 -2.76
CA PHE A 324 2.55 8.97 -1.71
C PHE A 324 1.31 9.71 -2.20
N ALA A 325 0.14 9.14 -1.93
CA ALA A 325 -1.13 9.85 -1.94
C ALA A 325 -1.28 10.56 -0.59
N ASP A 326 -1.29 11.88 -0.60
CA ASP A 326 -1.44 12.69 0.61
C ASP A 326 -2.92 12.87 0.99
N ASN A 327 -3.82 12.65 0.04
CA ASN A 327 -5.26 12.55 0.21
C ASN A 327 -5.85 11.58 -0.84
N TYR A 328 -7.18 11.40 -0.83
CA TYR A 328 -7.90 10.70 -1.90
C TYR A 328 -8.75 11.66 -2.74
N GLY A 329 -8.31 12.91 -2.85
CA GLY A 329 -9.06 13.94 -3.56
C GLY A 329 -10.47 14.17 -3.00
N ARG A 330 -11.35 14.65 -3.86
CA ARG A 330 -12.79 14.81 -3.59
C ARG A 330 -13.57 13.56 -3.94
N LEU A 331 -13.09 12.78 -4.90
CA LEU A 331 -13.68 11.56 -5.44
C LEU A 331 -12.67 10.42 -5.31
N PRO A 332 -12.64 9.74 -4.15
CA PRO A 332 -11.68 8.66 -3.92
C PRO A 332 -11.76 7.52 -4.93
N PRO A 333 -10.65 6.82 -5.21
CA PRO A 333 -9.30 6.99 -4.62
C PRO A 333 -8.52 8.17 -5.23
N ASN A 334 -7.27 8.37 -4.79
CA ASN A 334 -6.34 9.25 -5.49
C ASN A 334 -6.10 8.73 -6.92
N THR A 335 -5.96 9.64 -7.88
CA THR A 335 -5.90 9.37 -9.33
C THR A 335 -4.54 9.70 -9.96
N GLY A 336 -3.52 9.88 -9.13
CA GLY A 336 -2.16 10.16 -9.60
C GLY A 336 -1.48 8.95 -10.23
N ASP A 337 -0.91 9.14 -11.42
CA ASP A 337 0.00 8.21 -12.09
C ASP A 337 1.41 8.82 -12.16
N MET A 338 2.34 8.21 -11.43
CA MET A 338 3.75 8.51 -11.58
C MET A 338 4.32 7.71 -12.74
N ARG A 339 4.74 8.40 -13.81
CA ARG A 339 5.41 7.80 -14.96
C ARG A 339 6.90 8.04 -14.93
N VAL A 340 7.68 6.99 -15.19
CA VAL A 340 9.14 7.05 -15.27
C VAL A 340 9.59 6.61 -16.66
N ALA A 341 10.28 7.49 -17.38
CA ALA A 341 10.91 7.20 -18.65
C ALA A 341 12.45 7.12 -18.49
N ILE A 342 13.03 5.94 -18.72
CA ILE A 342 14.47 5.68 -18.56
C ILE A 342 14.90 4.54 -19.49
N ASP A 343 16.13 4.56 -20.01
CA ASP A 343 16.63 3.60 -21.01
C ASP A 343 15.72 3.47 -22.24
N GLY A 344 15.05 4.55 -22.63
CA GLY A 344 14.05 4.56 -23.72
C GLY A 344 12.76 3.79 -23.40
N LYS A 345 12.56 3.30 -22.18
CA LYS A 345 11.36 2.59 -21.71
C LYS A 345 10.54 3.47 -20.79
N LYS A 346 9.22 3.24 -20.75
CA LYS A 346 8.28 3.93 -19.86
C LYS A 346 7.65 2.95 -18.88
N TYR A 347 7.49 3.39 -17.64
CA TYR A 347 6.86 2.66 -16.55
C TYR A 347 5.80 3.55 -15.90
N SER A 348 4.71 2.97 -15.38
CA SER A 348 3.60 3.68 -14.73
C SER A 348 3.33 3.09 -13.34
N PHE A 349 3.04 3.97 -12.39
CA PHE A 349 2.75 3.66 -11.00
C PHE A 349 1.52 4.45 -10.58
N ASP A 350 0.36 3.81 -10.72
CA ASP A 350 -0.95 4.46 -10.80
C ASP A 350 -1.82 4.11 -9.59
N PHE A 351 -2.31 5.12 -8.88
CA PHE A 351 -3.22 4.94 -7.73
C PHE A 351 -4.65 4.53 -8.12
N SER A 352 -5.10 4.84 -9.34
CA SER A 352 -6.41 4.43 -9.87
C SER A 352 -6.48 2.94 -10.18
N ASP A 353 -5.34 2.27 -10.34
CA ASP A 353 -5.30 0.82 -10.49
C ASP A 353 -6.02 0.15 -9.32
N ARG A 354 -6.92 -0.80 -9.61
CA ARG A 354 -7.74 -1.48 -8.57
C ARG A 354 -6.92 -2.05 -7.41
N SER A 355 -5.71 -2.52 -7.67
CA SER A 355 -4.81 -3.06 -6.63
C SER A 355 -4.15 -1.99 -5.76
N ASN A 356 -4.18 -0.74 -6.23
CA ASN A 356 -3.62 0.44 -5.59
C ASN A 356 -4.70 1.37 -5.04
N ALA A 357 -5.96 1.22 -5.43
CA ALA A 357 -7.06 2.04 -4.95
C ALA A 357 -7.08 2.13 -3.43
N TYR A 358 -7.08 3.36 -2.90
CA TYR A 358 -6.93 3.69 -1.47
C TYR A 358 -5.55 3.38 -0.88
N ALA A 359 -4.48 3.26 -1.67
CA ALA A 359 -3.14 3.14 -1.13
C ALA A 359 -2.63 4.47 -0.61
N THR A 360 -1.83 4.41 0.46
CA THR A 360 -1.06 5.57 0.94
C THR A 360 0.17 5.81 0.09
N PHE A 361 0.78 4.75 -0.43
CA PHE A 361 1.98 4.86 -1.25
C PHE A 361 2.09 3.72 -2.26
N LEU A 362 2.92 3.97 -3.26
CA LEU A 362 3.49 3.02 -4.21
C LEU A 362 5.01 3.18 -4.20
N VAL A 363 5.77 2.10 -4.29
CA VAL A 363 7.24 2.15 -4.30
C VAL A 363 7.79 1.49 -5.56
N ALA A 364 8.45 2.27 -6.41
CA ALA A 364 9.23 1.75 -7.53
C ALA A 364 10.66 1.41 -7.11
N GLN A 365 11.16 0.26 -7.60
CA GLN A 365 12.53 -0.21 -7.37
C GLN A 365 13.33 -0.13 -8.67
N LEU A 366 14.24 0.85 -8.78
CA LEU A 366 15.13 1.01 -9.92
C LEU A 366 16.56 0.61 -9.55
N TYR A 367 17.04 -0.52 -10.05
CA TYR A 367 18.42 -0.95 -9.83
C TYR A 367 19.30 -0.50 -10.99
N ARG A 368 20.11 0.53 -10.75
CA ARG A 368 21.10 1.01 -11.70
C ARG A 368 22.34 0.13 -11.65
N ARG A 369 22.64 -0.55 -12.75
CA ARG A 369 23.83 -1.40 -12.82
C ARG A 369 25.10 -0.56 -12.64
N PRO A 370 26.11 -1.06 -11.89
CA PRO A 370 27.42 -0.44 -11.91
C PRO A 370 27.93 -0.40 -13.35
N VAL A 371 28.28 0.79 -13.81
CA VAL A 371 28.99 0.95 -15.09
C VAL A 371 30.40 0.42 -14.85
N ALA A 372 30.59 -0.89 -14.90
CA ALA A 372 31.92 -1.49 -15.04
C ALA A 372 32.51 -0.91 -16.32
N GLY A 373 33.67 -0.26 -16.22
CA GLY A 373 34.27 0.59 -17.25
C GLY A 373 34.16 0.05 -18.68
N LYS A 374 33.01 0.30 -19.31
CA LYS A 374 32.80 0.03 -20.71
C LYS A 374 33.47 1.18 -21.45
N SER A 375 34.69 0.91 -21.92
CA SER A 375 35.00 1.27 -23.29
C SER A 375 33.76 0.99 -24.14
N LEU A 376 33.30 2.01 -24.85
CA LEU A 376 32.22 1.91 -25.82
C LEU A 376 32.38 0.59 -26.60
N PRO A 377 31.34 -0.25 -26.76
CA PRO A 377 31.40 -1.29 -27.77
C PRO A 377 31.64 -0.59 -29.11
N SER A 378 32.70 -1.01 -29.81
CA SER A 378 32.95 -0.59 -31.19
C SER A 378 31.70 -0.80 -32.06
N PRO A 379 31.45 0.03 -33.08
CA PRO A 379 30.23 -0.04 -33.89
C PRO A 379 30.02 -1.35 -34.69
N ASP A 380 30.94 -2.31 -34.62
CA ASP A 380 30.96 -3.47 -35.53
C ASP A 380 30.56 -4.79 -34.86
N THR A 381 29.80 -4.76 -33.76
CA THR A 381 29.11 -6.00 -33.34
C THR A 381 27.83 -6.15 -34.13
N ILE A 382 27.94 -6.86 -35.26
CA ILE A 382 26.81 -7.36 -36.04
C ILE A 382 25.87 -8.07 -35.05
N LEU A 383 24.69 -7.50 -34.85
CA LEU A 383 23.62 -8.12 -34.07
C LEU A 383 23.28 -9.47 -34.73
N PRO A 384 23.18 -10.57 -33.96
CA PRO A 384 22.55 -11.77 -34.50
C PRO A 384 21.14 -11.40 -34.97
N ALA A 385 20.83 -11.80 -36.20
CA ALA A 385 19.53 -11.59 -36.81
C ALA A 385 18.42 -11.95 -35.81
N VAL A 386 17.45 -11.05 -35.67
CA VAL A 386 16.19 -11.30 -34.97
C VAL A 386 15.68 -12.67 -35.40
N PRO A 387 15.47 -13.63 -34.48
CA PRO A 387 14.77 -14.85 -34.81
C PRO A 387 13.44 -14.45 -35.43
N ALA A 388 13.14 -14.95 -36.63
CA ALA A 388 11.87 -14.74 -37.28
C ALA A 388 10.74 -14.99 -36.27
N LEU A 389 9.70 -14.15 -36.34
CA LEU A 389 8.45 -14.33 -35.58
C LEU A 389 8.12 -15.84 -35.55
N PRO A 390 7.77 -16.41 -34.37
CA PRO A 390 7.24 -17.77 -34.36
C PRO A 390 6.12 -17.87 -35.40
N PRO A 391 5.98 -19.02 -36.09
CA PRO A 391 4.94 -19.20 -37.09
C PRO A 391 3.61 -18.76 -36.48
N ALA A 392 2.87 -17.93 -37.21
CA ALA A 392 1.57 -17.44 -36.82
C ALA A 392 0.80 -18.62 -36.18
N ARG A 393 0.50 -18.51 -34.88
CA ARG A 393 -0.37 -19.47 -34.20
C ARG A 393 -1.59 -19.66 -35.08
N ASP A 394 -2.07 -20.90 -35.21
CA ASP A 394 -3.29 -21.22 -35.96
C ASP A 394 -4.41 -20.24 -35.53
N THR A 395 -4.66 -19.23 -36.36
CA THR A 395 -5.64 -18.18 -36.09
C THR A 395 -7.04 -18.79 -36.04
N ALA A 396 -7.26 -19.95 -36.68
CA ALA A 396 -8.49 -20.70 -36.52
C ALA A 396 -8.62 -21.30 -35.11
N ALA A 397 -7.54 -21.80 -34.49
CA ALA A 397 -7.56 -22.26 -33.09
C ALA A 397 -7.80 -21.12 -32.10
N LEU A 398 -7.16 -19.97 -32.30
CA LEU A 398 -7.40 -18.77 -31.50
C LEU A 398 -8.85 -18.29 -31.64
N THR A 399 -9.39 -18.30 -32.87
CA THR A 399 -10.78 -17.89 -33.13
C THR A 399 -11.79 -18.86 -32.51
N ARG A 400 -11.57 -20.17 -32.61
CA ARG A 400 -12.40 -21.18 -31.90
C ARG A 400 -12.41 -20.95 -30.39
N THR A 401 -11.23 -20.66 -29.81
CA THR A 401 -11.10 -20.38 -28.37
C THR A 401 -11.82 -19.09 -27.99
N ALA A 402 -11.60 -18.00 -28.73
CA ALA A 402 -12.22 -16.70 -28.49
C ALA A 402 -13.76 -16.80 -28.53
N VAL A 403 -14.32 -17.45 -29.55
CA VAL A 403 -15.77 -17.63 -29.70
C VAL A 403 -16.37 -18.57 -28.64
N SER A 404 -15.60 -19.55 -28.16
CA SER A 404 -16.07 -20.47 -27.11
C SER A 404 -16.18 -19.83 -25.72
N ARG A 405 -15.45 -18.73 -25.48
CA ARG A 405 -15.44 -18.02 -24.20
C ARG A 405 -16.55 -16.99 -24.15
N ARG A 406 -17.01 -16.67 -22.94
CA ARG A 406 -18.06 -15.65 -22.76
C ARG A 406 -17.46 -14.25 -22.88
N ASP A 407 -18.00 -13.43 -23.76
CA ASP A 407 -17.63 -12.02 -23.84
C ASP A 407 -18.23 -11.23 -22.67
N GLN A 408 -17.37 -10.56 -21.92
CA GLN A 408 -17.74 -9.63 -20.86
C GLN A 408 -17.45 -8.21 -21.35
N TYR A 409 -18.49 -7.43 -21.59
CA TYR A 409 -18.34 -6.02 -21.93
C TYR A 409 -17.84 -5.24 -20.72
N VAL A 410 -16.64 -4.67 -20.83
CA VAL A 410 -16.00 -3.90 -19.77
C VAL A 410 -16.45 -2.45 -19.81
N THR A 411 -16.45 -1.84 -21.01
CA THR A 411 -16.83 -0.43 -21.16
C THR A 411 -17.17 -0.07 -22.62
N THR A 412 -17.80 1.10 -22.78
CA THR A 412 -18.06 1.75 -24.07
C THR A 412 -17.36 3.12 -24.09
N ILE A 413 -16.59 3.37 -25.15
CA ILE A 413 -15.77 4.57 -25.34
C ILE A 413 -16.19 5.23 -26.64
N LYS A 414 -16.37 6.56 -26.63
CA LYS A 414 -16.61 7.35 -27.84
C LYS A 414 -15.35 8.09 -28.22
N VAL A 415 -14.99 8.07 -29.51
CA VAL A 415 -13.79 8.73 -30.04
C VAL A 415 -14.12 9.44 -31.34
N LYS A 416 -13.41 10.54 -31.63
CA LYS A 416 -13.59 11.34 -32.86
C LYS A 416 -12.46 11.18 -33.87
N GLN A 417 -11.45 10.38 -33.54
CA GLN A 417 -10.33 10.12 -34.42
C GLN A 417 -10.27 8.66 -34.85
N ARG A 418 -9.79 8.47 -36.07
CA ARG A 418 -9.66 7.16 -36.69
C ARG A 418 -8.52 6.34 -36.12
N GLU A 419 -7.40 6.97 -35.78
CA GLU A 419 -6.21 6.30 -35.26
C GLU A 419 -6.05 6.55 -33.77
N ILE A 420 -6.08 5.50 -32.96
CA ILE A 420 -5.88 5.60 -31.51
C ILE A 420 -4.70 4.74 -31.07
N THR A 421 -4.06 5.10 -29.97
CA THR A 421 -2.95 4.32 -29.40
C THR A 421 -3.41 3.57 -28.16
N LEU A 422 -3.11 2.28 -28.11
CA LEU A 422 -3.30 1.43 -26.95
C LEU A 422 -1.96 1.31 -26.21
N GLU A 423 -1.94 1.59 -24.92
CA GLU A 423 -0.82 1.33 -24.03
C GLU A 423 -1.19 0.16 -23.12
N LEU A 424 -0.37 -0.89 -23.12
CA LEU A 424 -0.57 -2.09 -22.31
C LEU A 424 0.64 -2.38 -21.43
N TRP A 425 0.41 -2.61 -20.14
CA TRP A 425 1.44 -3.05 -19.20
C TRP A 425 0.86 -3.89 -18.05
N ASP A 426 1.75 -4.57 -17.35
CA ASP A 426 1.49 -5.23 -16.08
C ASP A 426 1.61 -4.21 -14.95
N ALA A 427 0.52 -3.97 -14.24
CA ALA A 427 0.48 -2.99 -13.15
C ALA A 427 0.91 -3.55 -11.80
N GLN A 428 1.29 -4.84 -11.71
CA GLN A 428 1.64 -5.49 -10.44
C GLN A 428 2.97 -6.23 -10.50
N THR A 429 3.05 -7.36 -11.21
CA THR A 429 4.16 -8.31 -11.14
C THR A 429 4.22 -9.14 -12.40
N GLU A 430 5.32 -8.99 -13.15
CA GLU A 430 5.53 -9.74 -14.39
C GLU A 430 5.79 -11.21 -14.08
N ASP A 431 4.73 -12.01 -14.21
CA ASP A 431 4.70 -13.42 -13.83
C ASP A 431 4.65 -14.38 -15.03
N GLY A 432 4.76 -13.82 -16.24
CA GLY A 432 4.84 -14.56 -17.51
C GLY A 432 3.50 -14.72 -18.21
N ASP A 433 2.53 -13.88 -17.88
CA ASP A 433 1.23 -13.85 -18.50
C ASP A 433 1.25 -13.30 -19.95
N SER A 434 0.29 -13.74 -20.76
CA SER A 434 0.17 -13.28 -22.16
C SER A 434 -1.27 -13.23 -22.65
N ILE A 435 -1.52 -12.31 -23.57
CA ILE A 435 -2.85 -12.04 -24.14
C ILE A 435 -2.82 -11.97 -25.67
N SER A 436 -3.99 -12.16 -26.28
CA SER A 436 -4.23 -11.89 -27.69
C SER A 436 -5.33 -10.83 -27.84
N LEU A 437 -5.16 -9.93 -28.82
CA LEU A 437 -6.05 -8.81 -29.10
C LEU A 437 -6.69 -8.96 -30.48
N ARG A 438 -8.01 -8.77 -30.55
CA ARG A 438 -8.80 -8.87 -31.78
C ARG A 438 -9.70 -7.64 -31.94
N LEU A 439 -9.62 -6.96 -33.07
CA LEU A 439 -10.43 -5.78 -33.42
C LEU A 439 -11.35 -6.13 -34.60
N ASN A 440 -12.66 -5.99 -34.43
CA ASN A 440 -13.67 -6.27 -35.48
C ASN A 440 -13.40 -7.60 -36.19
N ASP A 441 -13.25 -8.67 -35.40
CA ASP A 441 -12.96 -10.02 -35.86
C ASP A 441 -11.55 -10.25 -36.45
N GLN A 442 -10.70 -9.23 -36.55
CA GLN A 442 -9.33 -9.33 -37.04
C GLN A 442 -8.32 -9.32 -35.88
N TRP A 443 -7.40 -10.29 -35.85
CA TRP A 443 -6.31 -10.33 -34.85
C TRP A 443 -5.30 -9.20 -35.12
N ILE A 444 -5.10 -8.34 -34.13
CA ILE A 444 -4.13 -7.23 -34.19
C ILE A 444 -2.85 -7.55 -33.41
N ALA A 445 -2.92 -8.46 -32.44
CA ALA A 445 -1.77 -9.01 -31.73
C ALA A 445 -2.12 -10.40 -31.16
N SER A 446 -1.14 -11.31 -31.09
CA SER A 446 -1.34 -12.67 -30.56
C SER A 446 -0.13 -13.11 -29.73
N GLY A 447 -0.34 -13.77 -28.58
CA GLY A 447 0.78 -14.17 -27.73
C GLY A 447 1.53 -12.97 -27.13
N PHE A 448 0.86 -11.84 -27.00
CA PHE A 448 1.42 -10.59 -26.55
C PHE A 448 1.75 -10.70 -25.05
N PRO A 449 3.05 -10.68 -24.65
CA PRO A 449 3.41 -10.79 -23.25
C PRO A 449 3.00 -9.53 -22.49
N VAL A 450 2.37 -9.68 -21.34
CA VAL A 450 2.13 -8.54 -20.44
C VAL A 450 3.43 -8.31 -19.67
N LYS A 451 3.93 -7.07 -19.70
CA LYS A 451 5.25 -6.69 -19.17
C LYS A 451 5.11 -5.44 -18.33
N LYS A 452 6.03 -5.21 -17.41
CA LYS A 452 6.05 -3.95 -16.61
C LYS A 452 6.25 -2.70 -17.45
N GLN A 453 7.02 -2.82 -18.54
CA GLN A 453 7.22 -1.70 -19.46
C GLN A 453 5.94 -1.45 -20.24
N ILE A 454 5.58 -0.17 -20.42
CA ILE A 454 4.46 0.22 -21.29
C ILE A 454 4.77 -0.20 -22.72
N GLN A 455 3.86 -0.94 -23.32
CA GLN A 455 3.92 -1.37 -24.72
C GLN A 455 2.82 -0.65 -25.52
N GLU A 456 3.21 0.10 -26.55
CA GLU A 456 2.31 0.90 -27.38
C GLU A 456 1.90 0.11 -28.64
N LEU A 457 0.59 0.07 -28.95
CA LEU A 457 0.01 -0.51 -30.16
C LEU A 457 -0.94 0.51 -30.81
N LYS A 458 -0.64 0.93 -32.05
CA LYS A 458 -1.52 1.81 -32.83
C LYS A 458 -2.59 0.98 -33.52
N ILE A 459 -3.85 1.40 -33.42
CA ILE A 459 -4.98 0.76 -34.11
C ILE A 459 -5.78 1.76 -34.92
N THR A 460 -6.34 1.30 -36.04
CA THR A 460 -7.17 2.09 -36.94
C THR A 460 -8.61 1.61 -36.85
N LEU A 461 -9.52 2.52 -36.53
CA LEU A 461 -10.94 2.26 -36.35
C LEU A 461 -11.70 2.38 -37.68
N GLN A 462 -12.80 1.63 -37.77
CA GLN A 462 -13.82 1.77 -38.82
C GLN A 462 -14.92 2.72 -38.33
N PRO A 463 -15.60 3.48 -39.20
CA PRO A 463 -16.71 4.34 -38.78
C PRO A 463 -17.79 3.56 -38.02
N GLY A 464 -18.30 4.11 -36.93
CA GLY A 464 -19.30 3.46 -36.09
C GLY A 464 -18.71 2.55 -35.00
N GLU A 465 -19.36 1.41 -34.75
CA GLU A 465 -19.00 0.51 -33.64
C GLU A 465 -17.78 -0.36 -33.98
N ASN A 466 -16.74 -0.27 -33.17
CA ASN A 466 -15.58 -1.16 -33.19
C ASN A 466 -15.55 -2.00 -31.91
N ARG A 467 -15.29 -3.30 -32.04
CA ARG A 467 -15.22 -4.25 -30.92
C ARG A 467 -13.79 -4.70 -30.73
N LEU A 468 -13.19 -4.30 -29.62
CA LEU A 468 -11.85 -4.70 -29.23
C LEU A 468 -11.96 -5.79 -28.15
N GLN A 469 -11.57 -7.01 -28.51
CA GLN A 469 -11.60 -8.20 -27.68
C GLN A 469 -10.20 -8.52 -27.17
N PHE A 470 -10.11 -8.73 -25.85
CA PHE A 470 -8.92 -9.16 -25.14
C PHE A 470 -9.13 -10.58 -24.63
N MET A 471 -8.23 -11.48 -25.00
CA MET A 471 -8.28 -12.89 -24.62
C MET A 471 -6.98 -13.27 -23.91
N ALA A 472 -7.08 -13.84 -22.70
CA ALA A 472 -5.92 -14.43 -22.03
C ALA A 472 -5.47 -15.69 -22.77
N ASP A 473 -4.22 -15.72 -23.22
CA ASP A 473 -3.60 -16.93 -23.78
C ASP A 473 -3.15 -17.88 -22.67
N ASN A 474 -2.70 -17.30 -21.55
CA ASN A 474 -2.44 -17.97 -20.30
C ASN A 474 -2.74 -16.99 -19.14
N LEU A 475 -2.68 -17.47 -17.89
CA LEU A 475 -2.95 -16.64 -16.70
C LEU A 475 -1.67 -16.22 -15.95
N GLY A 476 -0.50 -16.45 -16.52
CA GLY A 476 0.75 -16.33 -15.77
C GLY A 476 0.84 -17.37 -14.65
N ARG A 477 1.60 -17.04 -13.62
CA ARG A 477 1.76 -17.85 -12.40
C ARG A 477 0.72 -17.47 -11.32
N ILE A 478 0.20 -16.25 -11.34
CA ILE A 478 -0.71 -15.64 -10.38
C ILE A 478 -2.01 -15.28 -11.12
N PRO A 479 -2.99 -16.19 -11.18
CA PRO A 479 -4.28 -15.90 -11.80
C PRO A 479 -5.14 -14.93 -10.96
N PRO A 480 -6.04 -14.13 -11.58
CA PRO A 480 -6.27 -13.97 -13.01
C PRO A 480 -5.22 -13.06 -13.69
N ASN A 481 -5.12 -13.14 -15.02
CA ASN A 481 -4.29 -12.19 -15.79
C ASN A 481 -4.82 -10.77 -15.54
N THR A 482 -3.94 -9.90 -15.05
CA THR A 482 -4.25 -8.52 -14.69
C THR A 482 -3.39 -7.56 -15.50
N ALA A 483 -3.97 -7.02 -16.57
CA ALA A 483 -3.30 -6.06 -17.44
C ALA A 483 -3.96 -4.69 -17.35
N ALA A 484 -3.15 -3.64 -17.32
CA ALA A 484 -3.59 -2.27 -17.46
C ALA A 484 -3.64 -1.92 -18.95
N LEU A 485 -4.79 -1.47 -19.45
CA LEU A 485 -4.94 -0.92 -20.78
C LEU A 485 -5.26 0.57 -20.67
N ARG A 486 -4.54 1.40 -21.41
CA ARG A 486 -4.89 2.80 -21.61
C ARG A 486 -5.10 3.09 -23.09
N LEU A 487 -6.23 3.71 -23.42
CA LEU A 487 -6.53 4.20 -24.75
C LEU A 487 -6.20 5.70 -24.79
N LEU A 488 -5.33 6.10 -25.71
CA LEU A 488 -4.95 7.50 -25.94
C LEU A 488 -5.64 8.01 -27.20
N PHE A 489 -6.45 9.08 -27.05
CA PHE A 489 -7.19 9.73 -28.13
C PHE A 489 -7.47 11.21 -27.79
N ASP A 490 -7.16 12.16 -28.70
CA ASP A 490 -7.57 13.58 -28.61
C ASP A 490 -7.06 14.28 -27.34
N LYS A 491 -5.87 13.87 -26.87
CA LYS A 491 -5.25 14.26 -25.59
C LYS A 491 -5.95 13.74 -24.34
N ILE A 492 -7.00 12.95 -24.50
CA ILE A 492 -7.69 12.24 -23.44
C ILE A 492 -7.10 10.83 -23.37
N SER A 493 -6.82 10.39 -22.15
CA SER A 493 -6.57 8.97 -21.87
C SER A 493 -7.80 8.36 -21.24
N ARG A 494 -8.11 7.11 -21.58
CA ARG A 494 -9.06 6.31 -20.84
C ARG A 494 -8.44 5.00 -20.44
N ARG A 495 -8.24 4.82 -19.15
CA ARG A 495 -7.76 3.57 -18.56
C ARG A 495 -8.89 2.56 -18.42
N VAL A 496 -8.57 1.29 -18.63
CA VAL A 496 -9.43 0.14 -18.46
C VAL A 496 -8.60 -0.98 -17.82
N ASP A 497 -8.96 -1.37 -16.60
CA ASP A 497 -8.35 -2.53 -15.96
C ASP A 497 -8.94 -3.81 -16.54
N LEU A 498 -8.08 -4.66 -17.10
CA LEU A 498 -8.47 -5.95 -17.66
C LEU A 498 -8.18 -7.04 -16.64
N SER A 499 -9.22 -7.70 -16.17
CA SER A 499 -9.11 -8.95 -15.42
C SER A 499 -9.66 -10.07 -16.28
N THR A 500 -8.79 -10.92 -16.81
CA THR A 500 -9.17 -11.98 -17.76
C THR A 500 -8.87 -13.36 -17.19
N ASP A 501 -9.81 -14.28 -17.36
CA ASP A 501 -9.65 -15.71 -17.01
C ASP A 501 -9.69 -16.58 -18.29
N MET A 502 -9.51 -17.89 -18.15
CA MET A 502 -9.54 -18.81 -19.32
C MET A 502 -10.97 -19.12 -19.82
N LYS A 503 -12.01 -18.50 -19.23
CA LYS A 503 -13.43 -18.74 -19.53
C LYS A 503 -14.13 -17.51 -20.13
N ARG A 504 -13.58 -16.32 -19.93
CA ARG A 504 -14.16 -15.03 -20.32
C ARG A 504 -13.16 -14.22 -21.14
N ASN A 505 -13.67 -13.48 -22.11
CA ASN A 505 -12.92 -12.45 -22.80
C ASN A 505 -13.39 -11.09 -22.31
N ASN A 506 -12.49 -10.11 -22.28
CA ASN A 506 -12.87 -8.72 -22.04
C ASN A 506 -13.15 -8.03 -23.37
N MET A 507 -14.30 -7.38 -23.47
CA MET A 507 -14.75 -6.68 -24.67
C MET A 507 -14.89 -5.18 -24.40
N ILE A 508 -14.25 -4.36 -25.23
CA ILE A 508 -14.38 -2.90 -25.21
C ILE A 508 -15.07 -2.46 -26.48
N ARG A 509 -16.15 -1.70 -26.33
CA ARG A 509 -16.86 -1.10 -27.46
C ARG A 509 -16.31 0.31 -27.71
N ILE A 510 -15.82 0.58 -28.90
CA ILE A 510 -15.29 1.88 -29.29
C ILE A 510 -16.17 2.43 -30.42
N ILE A 511 -16.90 3.50 -30.15
CA ILE A 511 -17.77 4.17 -31.12
C ILE A 511 -16.96 5.30 -31.74
N TYR A 512 -16.57 5.14 -33.00
CA TYR A 512 -15.95 6.19 -33.79
C TYR A 512 -17.06 7.03 -34.45
N GLU A 513 -17.25 8.25 -33.95
CA GLU A 513 -18.16 9.25 -34.50
C GLU A 513 -17.35 10.18 -35.43
N GLU A 514 -17.61 10.11 -36.74
CA GLU A 514 -16.95 10.95 -37.76
C GLU A 514 -17.32 12.44 -37.64
#